data_AF-A0AA46TW77-F1
#
_entry.id   AF-A0AA46TW77-F1
#
_cell.length_a   1.000
_cell.length_b   1.000
_cell.length_c   1.000
_cell.angle_alpha   90.00
_cell.angle_beta   90.00
_cell.angle_gamma   90.00
#
_symmetry.space_group_name_H-M   'P 1'
#
loop_
_entity.id
_entity.type
_entity.pdbx_description
1 polymer ?
#
loop_
_entity_poly.entity_id
_entity_poly.type
_entity_poly.pdbx_seq_one_letter_code
_entity_poly.pdbx_strand_id
1 'polypeptide(L)'
;MSKLNLKQRAFADEYIITGNAYQSAIKAGYSENYAKNAQEKLVEKGGKVSEYIKDKLKEIQLERHLTMEEALAITASIAKGEPQRFEKVIRDPESNEVIEREVSEYSAGFKERNQALEHFYKINAAFIDKQQVEVTETPVFVDDLSDADG
;
A
#
# COMPACT_ATOMS: atom_id res chain seq x y z
N MET A 1 -9.37 1.73 20.61
CA MET A 1 -9.81 0.93 19.44
C MET A 1 -10.42 -0.39 19.91
N SER A 2 -11.74 -0.56 19.80
CA SER A 2 -12.43 -1.79 20.22
C SER A 2 -12.22 -2.92 19.22
N LYS A 3 -11.70 -4.06 19.69
CA LYS A 3 -11.25 -5.23 18.92
C LYS A 3 -12.39 -5.93 18.17
N LEU A 4 -12.18 -6.30 16.90
CA LEU A 4 -13.09 -7.18 16.15
C LEU A 4 -13.17 -8.56 16.82
N ASN A 5 -14.35 -9.18 16.79
CA ASN A 5 -14.45 -10.57 17.21
C ASN A 5 -13.84 -11.52 16.16
N LEU A 6 -13.53 -12.76 16.55
CA LEU A 6 -12.83 -13.72 15.70
C LEU A 6 -13.56 -13.97 14.37
N LYS A 7 -14.90 -14.00 14.42
CA LYS A 7 -15.77 -14.28 13.27
C LYS A 7 -15.82 -13.13 12.27
N GLN A 8 -15.92 -11.90 12.78
CA GLN A 8 -15.89 -10.66 12.00
C GLN A 8 -14.53 -10.47 11.33
N ARG A 9 -13.45 -10.78 12.05
CA ARG A 9 -12.09 -10.75 11.48
C ARG A 9 -11.93 -11.77 10.38
N ALA A 10 -12.33 -13.03 10.61
CA ALA A 10 -12.28 -14.07 9.57
C ALA A 10 -13.09 -13.71 8.32
N PHE A 11 -14.27 -13.09 8.50
CA PHE A 11 -15.05 -12.56 7.38
C PHE A 11 -14.28 -11.48 6.61
N ALA A 12 -13.75 -10.48 7.34
CA ALA A 12 -13.08 -9.35 6.72
C ALA A 12 -11.81 -9.77 5.97
N ASP A 13 -10.99 -10.63 6.57
CA ASP A 13 -9.76 -11.14 5.96
C ASP A 13 -10.07 -11.93 4.67
N GLU A 14 -11.09 -12.79 4.67
CA GLU A 14 -11.52 -13.53 3.47
C GLU A 14 -12.14 -12.61 2.40
N TYR A 15 -12.87 -11.58 2.82
CA TYR A 15 -13.47 -10.60 1.92
C TYR A 15 -12.40 -9.75 1.23
N ILE A 16 -11.34 -9.35 1.93
CA ILE A 16 -10.22 -8.62 1.35
C ILE A 16 -9.54 -9.44 0.24
N ILE A 17 -9.44 -10.76 0.40
CA ILE A 17 -8.82 -11.66 -0.58
C ILE A 17 -9.74 -11.86 -1.80
N THR A 18 -11.03 -12.08 -1.58
CA THR A 18 -11.95 -12.59 -2.61
C THR A 18 -12.87 -11.53 -3.22
N GLY A 19 -13.10 -10.42 -2.51
CA GLY A 19 -14.15 -9.45 -2.83
C GLY A 19 -15.58 -9.99 -2.75
N ASN A 20 -15.79 -11.24 -2.30
CA ASN A 20 -17.10 -11.90 -2.31
C ASN A 20 -17.68 -11.99 -0.89
N ALA A 21 -18.63 -11.13 -0.57
CA ALA A 21 -19.22 -11.07 0.78
C ALA A 21 -19.98 -12.34 1.16
N TYR A 22 -20.71 -12.95 0.22
CA TYR A 22 -21.49 -14.15 0.50
C TYR A 22 -20.56 -15.32 0.88
N GLN A 23 -19.58 -15.61 0.02
CA GLN A 23 -18.63 -16.72 0.27
C GLN A 23 -17.78 -16.47 1.51
N SER A 24 -17.35 -15.23 1.73
CA SER A 24 -16.59 -14.85 2.91
C SER A 24 -17.38 -15.05 4.20
N ALA A 25 -18.69 -14.73 4.18
CA ALA A 25 -19.56 -14.94 5.34
C ALA A 25 -19.79 -16.43 5.62
N ILE A 26 -19.99 -17.25 4.58
CA ILE A 26 -20.12 -18.71 4.74
C ILE A 26 -18.83 -19.30 5.34
N LYS A 27 -17.66 -18.95 4.80
CA LYS A 27 -16.37 -19.42 5.31
C LYS A 27 -16.09 -18.96 6.74
N ALA A 28 -16.49 -17.75 7.08
CA ALA A 28 -16.43 -17.24 8.45
C ALA A 28 -17.48 -17.87 9.40
N GLY A 29 -18.31 -18.80 8.90
CA GLY A 29 -19.28 -19.55 9.70
C GLY A 29 -20.59 -18.82 9.98
N TYR A 30 -20.95 -17.79 9.21
CA TYR A 30 -22.29 -17.20 9.25
C TYR A 30 -23.31 -18.13 8.59
N SER A 31 -24.56 -18.07 9.05
CA SER A 31 -25.64 -18.84 8.43
C SER A 31 -25.90 -18.35 7.01
N GLU A 32 -26.43 -19.22 6.17
CA GLU A 32 -26.70 -18.90 4.77
C GLU A 32 -27.63 -17.68 4.61
N ASN A 33 -28.68 -17.61 5.42
CA ASN A 33 -29.61 -16.48 5.45
C ASN A 33 -28.92 -15.16 5.82
N TYR A 34 -27.91 -15.20 6.70
CA TYR A 34 -27.13 -14.03 7.04
C TYR A 34 -26.15 -13.67 5.91
N ALA A 35 -25.47 -14.67 5.34
CA ALA A 35 -24.50 -14.51 4.25
C ALA A 35 -25.10 -13.83 3.01
N LYS A 36 -26.38 -14.12 2.67
CA LYS A 36 -27.11 -13.45 1.58
C LYS A 36 -27.14 -11.92 1.71
N ASN A 37 -27.08 -11.41 2.94
CA ASN A 37 -27.09 -9.97 3.24
C ASN A 37 -25.74 -9.46 3.77
N ALA A 38 -24.67 -10.24 3.66
CA ALA A 38 -23.38 -9.89 4.25
C ALA A 38 -22.75 -8.63 3.63
N GLN A 39 -23.01 -8.37 2.35
CA GLN A 39 -22.54 -7.16 1.68
C GLN A 39 -23.06 -5.90 2.40
N GLU A 40 -24.38 -5.77 2.53
CA GLU A 40 -24.97 -4.63 3.23
C GLU A 40 -24.60 -4.63 4.72
N LYS A 41 -24.68 -5.78 5.40
CA LYS A 41 -24.58 -5.86 6.86
C LYS A 41 -23.16 -5.77 7.43
N LEU A 42 -22.16 -6.27 6.70
CA LEU A 42 -20.78 -6.36 7.19
C LEU A 42 -19.81 -5.46 6.40
N VAL A 43 -20.04 -5.27 5.10
CA VAL A 43 -19.15 -4.43 4.26
C VAL A 43 -19.59 -2.98 4.28
N GLU A 44 -20.86 -2.70 4.00
CA GLU A 44 -21.36 -1.32 3.85
C GLU A 44 -21.72 -0.69 5.20
N LYS A 45 -22.48 -1.43 6.02
CA LYS A 45 -23.00 -0.98 7.32
C LYS A 45 -22.42 -1.74 8.52
N GLY A 46 -21.33 -2.47 8.32
CA GLY A 46 -20.71 -3.31 9.35
C GLY A 46 -19.94 -2.59 10.46
N GLY A 47 -19.99 -1.24 10.49
CA GLY A 47 -19.24 -0.41 11.43
C GLY A 47 -17.76 -0.78 11.45
N LYS A 48 -17.30 -1.33 12.57
CA LYS A 48 -15.92 -1.78 12.81
C LYS A 48 -15.39 -2.76 11.75
N VAL A 49 -16.27 -3.59 11.18
CA VAL A 49 -15.88 -4.54 10.12
C VAL A 49 -15.58 -3.79 8.82
N SER A 50 -16.43 -2.83 8.45
CA SER A 50 -16.24 -1.97 7.29
C SER A 50 -14.98 -1.13 7.42
N GLU A 51 -14.78 -0.52 8.60
CA GLU A 51 -13.57 0.27 8.92
C GLU A 51 -12.30 -0.59 8.78
N TYR A 52 -12.28 -1.78 9.39
CA TYR A 52 -11.14 -2.70 9.28
C TYR A 52 -10.84 -3.09 7.83
N ILE A 53 -11.87 -3.39 7.02
CA ILE A 53 -11.70 -3.71 5.59
C ILE A 53 -11.08 -2.52 4.85
N LYS A 54 -11.60 -1.31 5.08
CA LYS A 54 -11.09 -0.09 4.43
C LYS A 54 -9.64 0.20 4.82
N ASP A 55 -9.32 0.13 6.11
CA ASP A 55 -7.98 0.39 6.61
C ASP A 55 -6.97 -0.63 6.05
N LYS A 56 -7.33 -1.92 6.03
CA LYS A 56 -6.48 -2.96 5.44
C LYS A 56 -6.32 -2.82 3.94
N LEU A 57 -7.37 -2.47 3.21
CA LEU A 57 -7.25 -2.19 1.77
C LEU A 57 -6.37 -0.97 1.52
N LYS A 58 -6.44 0.07 2.36
CA LYS A 58 -5.58 1.24 2.27
C LYS A 58 -4.12 0.92 2.59
N GLU A 59 -3.86 0.09 3.60
CA GLU A 59 -2.53 -0.43 3.93
C GLU A 59 -1.96 -1.23 2.76
N ILE A 60 -2.71 -2.18 2.21
CA ILE A 60 -2.31 -2.95 1.03
C ILE A 60 -2.07 -2.04 -0.18
N GLN A 61 -2.91 -1.02 -0.39
CA GLN A 61 -2.69 -0.05 -1.46
C GLN A 61 -1.39 0.72 -1.24
N LEU A 62 -1.14 1.19 -0.01
CA LEU A 62 0.08 1.91 0.34
C LEU A 62 1.33 1.03 0.15
N GLU A 63 1.28 -0.24 0.58
CA GLU A 63 2.35 -1.23 0.37
C GLU A 63 2.59 -1.54 -1.10
N ARG A 64 1.57 -1.40 -1.96
CA ARG A 64 1.71 -1.55 -3.43
C ARG A 64 2.26 -0.29 -4.10
N HIS A 65 2.21 0.85 -3.44
CA HIS A 65 2.78 2.08 -3.96
C HIS A 65 4.25 2.18 -3.60
N LEU A 66 5.04 2.71 -4.53
CA LEU A 66 6.43 3.05 -4.25
C LEU A 66 6.47 4.19 -3.22
N THR A 67 7.08 3.94 -2.06
CA THR A 67 7.33 4.97 -1.05
C THR A 67 8.38 5.97 -1.56
N MET A 68 8.45 7.15 -0.93
CA MET A 68 9.46 8.14 -1.29
C MET A 68 10.88 7.66 -0.97
N GLU A 69 11.06 6.92 0.13
CA GLU A 69 12.35 6.29 0.44
C GLU A 69 12.77 5.28 -0.63
N GLU A 70 11.86 4.44 -1.10
CA GLU A 70 12.15 3.47 -2.17
C GLU A 70 12.45 4.16 -3.50
N ALA A 71 11.69 5.20 -3.85
CA ALA A 71 11.95 6.00 -5.04
C ALA A 71 13.35 6.64 -5.02
N LEU A 72 13.75 7.20 -3.87
CA LEU A 72 15.10 7.75 -3.68
C LEU A 72 16.18 6.66 -3.77
N ALA A 73 15.95 5.49 -3.17
CA ALA A 73 16.90 4.38 -3.21
C ALA A 73 17.13 3.89 -4.65
N ILE A 74 16.06 3.68 -5.42
CA ILE A 74 16.14 3.26 -6.83
C ILE A 74 16.85 4.34 -7.66
N THR A 75 16.48 5.60 -7.48
CA THR A 75 17.09 6.72 -8.21
C THR A 75 18.59 6.84 -7.89
N ALA A 76 18.98 6.68 -6.63
CA ALA A 76 20.37 6.68 -6.21
C ALA A 76 21.17 5.50 -6.78
N SER A 77 20.57 4.30 -6.81
CA SER A 77 21.17 3.10 -7.43
C SER A 77 21.49 3.33 -8.91
N ILE A 78 20.51 3.88 -9.66
CA ILE A 78 20.71 4.27 -11.08
C ILE A 78 21.80 5.34 -11.20
N ALA A 79 21.77 6.40 -10.39
CA ALA A 79 22.77 7.46 -10.42
C ALA A 79 24.19 6.97 -10.13
N LYS A 80 24.35 5.97 -9.26
CA LYS A 80 25.63 5.30 -8.98
C LYS A 80 26.09 4.39 -10.13
N GLY A 81 25.19 4.03 -11.04
CA GLY A 81 25.46 3.10 -12.13
C GLY A 81 25.54 1.66 -11.64
N GLU A 82 24.78 1.32 -10.60
CA GLU A 82 24.71 -0.06 -10.11
C GLU A 82 24.10 -0.96 -11.21
N PRO A 83 24.70 -2.14 -11.47
CA PRO A 83 24.23 -3.04 -12.52
C PRO A 83 22.86 -3.60 -12.16
N GLN A 84 21.93 -3.49 -13.11
CA GLN A 84 20.61 -4.09 -13.04
C GLN A 84 20.64 -5.40 -13.84
N ARG A 85 20.17 -6.48 -13.22
CA ARG A 85 20.14 -7.81 -13.83
C ARG A 85 18.79 -8.05 -14.47
N PHE A 86 18.78 -8.45 -15.73
CA PHE A 86 17.59 -8.78 -16.49
C PHE A 86 17.70 -10.21 -17.01
N GLU A 87 16.58 -10.93 -16.96
CA GLU A 87 16.48 -12.29 -17.49
C GLU A 87 15.55 -12.27 -18.70
N LYS A 88 16.06 -12.70 -19.84
CA LYS A 88 15.27 -12.96 -21.04
C LYS A 88 15.03 -14.45 -21.12
N VAL A 89 13.76 -14.84 -21.03
CA VAL A 89 13.33 -16.24 -21.15
C VAL A 89 12.52 -16.38 -22.43
N ILE A 90 12.99 -17.21 -23.36
CA ILE A 90 12.23 -17.60 -24.55
C ILE A 90 11.56 -18.93 -24.24
N ARG A 91 10.25 -18.98 -24.43
CA ARG A 91 9.43 -20.18 -24.20
C ARG A 91 8.80 -20.63 -25.50
N ASP A 92 8.63 -21.94 -25.62
CA ASP A 92 7.83 -22.53 -26.68
C ASP A 92 6.38 -22.03 -26.57
N PRO A 93 5.79 -21.47 -27.64
CA PRO A 93 4.45 -20.91 -27.58
C PRO A 93 3.35 -21.98 -27.42
N GLU A 94 3.60 -23.24 -27.75
CA GLU A 94 2.64 -24.35 -27.61
C GLU A 94 2.84 -25.12 -26.29
N SER A 95 4.07 -25.48 -25.93
CA SER A 95 4.36 -26.29 -24.74
C SER A 95 4.68 -25.47 -23.48
N ASN A 96 4.94 -24.16 -23.62
CA ASN A 96 5.41 -23.24 -22.56
C ASN A 96 6.75 -23.66 -21.92
N GLU A 97 7.46 -24.63 -22.51
CA GLU A 97 8.79 -25.06 -22.09
C GLU A 97 9.83 -23.97 -22.36
N VAL A 98 10.84 -23.87 -21.51
CA VAL A 98 11.92 -22.90 -21.69
C VAL A 98 12.86 -23.40 -22.77
N ILE A 99 12.92 -22.67 -23.88
CA ILE A 99 13.83 -22.93 -25.00
C ILE A 99 15.18 -22.27 -24.74
N GLU A 100 15.17 -21.03 -24.22
CA GLU A 100 16.39 -20.26 -23.98
C GLU A 100 16.23 -19.38 -22.74
N ARG A 101 17.33 -19.24 -21.99
CA ARG A 101 17.43 -18.35 -20.85
C ARG A 101 18.75 -17.58 -20.96
N GLU A 102 18.65 -16.28 -21.11
CA GLU A 102 19.79 -15.36 -21.14
C GLU A 102 19.71 -14.42 -19.93
N VAL A 103 20.82 -14.26 -19.23
CA VAL A 103 20.96 -13.35 -18.11
C VAL A 103 21.94 -12.26 -18.52
N SER A 104 21.49 -11.01 -18.47
CA SER A 104 22.28 -9.85 -18.87
C SER A 104 22.27 -8.80 -17.78
N GLU A 105 23.37 -8.07 -17.66
CA GLU A 105 23.48 -6.94 -16.74
C GLU A 105 23.61 -5.65 -17.53
N TYR A 106 22.87 -4.63 -17.10
CA TYR A 106 22.95 -3.28 -17.67
C TYR A 106 23.23 -2.27 -16.57
N SER A 107 24.27 -1.46 -16.77
CA SER A 107 24.57 -0.31 -15.91
C SER A 107 24.19 0.96 -16.64
N ALA A 108 23.51 1.86 -15.95
CA ALA A 108 23.02 3.10 -16.54
C ALA A 108 24.15 3.95 -17.14
N GLY A 109 23.94 4.46 -18.35
CA GLY A 109 24.88 5.33 -19.06
C GLY A 109 24.91 6.75 -18.50
N PHE A 110 25.88 7.57 -18.94
CA PHE A 110 26.06 8.94 -18.43
C PHE A 110 24.78 9.79 -18.43
N LYS A 111 24.00 9.74 -19.53
CA LYS A 111 22.75 10.50 -19.65
C LYS A 111 21.70 10.05 -18.64
N GLU A 112 21.51 8.74 -18.50
CA GLU A 112 20.53 8.16 -17.58
C GLU A 112 20.89 8.43 -16.12
N ARG A 113 22.19 8.36 -15.80
CA ARG A 113 22.72 8.72 -14.48
C ARG A 113 22.48 10.20 -14.15
N ASN A 114 22.69 11.10 -15.11
CA ASN A 114 22.40 12.53 -14.92
C ASN A 114 20.90 12.79 -14.74
N GLN A 115 20.04 12.10 -15.48
CA GLN A 115 18.58 12.19 -15.29
C GLN A 115 18.17 11.68 -13.92
N ALA A 116 18.75 10.57 -13.46
CA ALA A 116 18.51 10.06 -12.12
C ALA A 116 18.95 11.07 -11.05
N LEU A 117 20.13 11.70 -11.19
CA LEU A 117 20.55 12.76 -10.27
C LEU A 117 19.56 13.95 -10.26
N GLU A 118 19.09 14.39 -11.42
CA GLU A 118 18.09 15.47 -11.50
C GLU A 118 16.79 15.08 -10.78
N HIS A 119 16.29 13.86 -11.00
CA HIS A 119 15.11 13.34 -10.31
C HIS A 119 15.34 13.24 -8.80
N PHE A 120 16.51 12.77 -8.37
CA PHE A 120 16.88 12.68 -6.96
C PHE A 120 16.77 14.03 -6.26
N TYR A 121 17.33 15.09 -6.86
CA TYR A 121 17.24 16.44 -6.30
C TYR A 121 15.81 16.96 -6.25
N LYS A 122 15.00 16.75 -7.30
CA LYS A 122 13.59 17.17 -7.33
C LYS A 122 12.76 16.46 -6.26
N ILE A 123 12.94 15.14 -6.10
CA ILE A 123 12.24 14.35 -5.10
C ILE A 123 12.64 14.82 -3.69
N ASN A 124 13.93 15.01 -3.44
CA ASN A 124 14.42 15.46 -2.14
C ASN A 124 13.89 16.86 -1.77
N ALA A 125 13.86 17.79 -2.72
CA ALA A 125 13.28 19.12 -2.51
C ALA A 125 11.78 19.03 -2.16
N ALA A 126 10.99 18.30 -2.96
CA ALA A 126 9.56 18.13 -2.70
C ALA A 126 9.27 17.43 -1.36
N PHE A 127 10.13 16.50 -0.95
CA PHE A 127 10.01 15.81 0.33
C PHE A 127 10.27 16.74 1.52
N ILE A 128 11.33 17.57 1.44
CA ILE A 128 11.65 18.57 2.47
C ILE A 128 10.51 19.60 2.58
N ASP A 129 10.00 20.10 1.45
CA ASP A 129 8.90 21.07 1.43
C ASP A 129 7.64 20.49 2.11
N LYS A 130 7.30 19.23 1.82
CA LYS A 130 6.17 18.55 2.45
C LYS A 130 6.32 18.44 3.98
N GLN A 131 7.51 18.09 4.48
CA GLN A 131 7.75 18.00 5.93
C GLN A 131 7.62 19.35 6.62
N GLN A 132 8.08 20.45 5.99
CA GLN A 132 7.93 21.79 6.56
C GLN A 132 6.46 22.19 6.72
N VAL A 133 5.61 21.82 5.75
CA VAL A 133 4.16 22.11 5.83
C VAL A 133 3.50 21.37 7.00
N GLU A 134 3.83 20.08 7.21
CA GLU A 134 3.28 19.30 8.34
C GLU A 134 3.70 19.84 9.72
N VAL A 135 4.91 20.41 9.84
CA VAL A 135 5.39 21.02 11.10
C VAL A 135 4.73 22.38 11.38
N THR A 136 4.17 23.04 10.37
CA THR A 136 3.58 24.38 10.49
C THR A 136 2.08 24.35 10.82
N GLU A 137 1.49 23.18 11.14
CA GLU A 137 0.15 23.14 11.73
C GLU A 137 0.17 23.86 13.09
N THR A 138 -0.51 25.01 13.13
CA THR A 138 -0.50 25.93 14.27
C THR A 138 -0.91 25.22 15.58
N PRO A 139 -0.15 25.40 16.69
CA PRO A 139 -0.53 24.82 17.96
C PRO A 139 -1.92 25.33 18.38
N VAL A 140 -2.84 24.40 18.62
CA VAL A 140 -4.13 24.71 19.23
C VAL A 140 -3.87 24.96 20.71
N PHE A 141 -3.87 26.22 21.12
CA PHE A 141 -3.90 26.58 22.53
C PHE A 141 -5.28 26.23 23.07
N VAL A 142 -5.38 25.12 23.81
CA VAL A 142 -6.54 24.85 24.65
C VAL A 142 -6.38 25.72 25.89
N ASP A 143 -7.06 26.87 25.92
CA ASP A 143 -7.18 27.69 27.11
C ASP A 143 -8.17 27.00 28.06
N ASP A 144 -7.65 26.13 28.94
CA ASP A 144 -8.41 25.46 30.01
C ASP A 144 -8.34 26.25 31.33
N LEU A 145 -8.21 27.58 31.26
CA LEU A 145 -8.46 28.45 32.40
C LEU A 145 -9.95 28.81 32.43
N SER A 146 -10.75 27.85 32.88
CA SER A 146 -12.08 28.13 33.40
C SER A 146 -11.98 28.93 34.70
N ASP A 147 -12.88 29.90 34.81
CA ASP A 147 -12.99 30.91 35.84
C ASP A 147 -12.93 30.37 37.29
N ALA A 148 -12.09 31.00 38.09
CA ALA A 148 -12.30 31.12 39.54
C ALA A 148 -11.76 32.48 40.01
N ASP A 149 -12.56 33.53 39.83
CA ASP A 149 -12.78 34.58 40.84
C ASP A 149 -13.70 35.69 40.29
N GLY A 150 -14.85 35.88 40.95
CA GLY A 150 -15.80 36.98 40.70
C GLY A 150 -17.20 36.72 41.22
#